data_AF-A0A8H7PF59-F1
#
_entry.id   AF-A0A8H7PF59-F1
#
_cell.length_a   1.000
_cell.length_b   1.000
_cell.length_c   1.000
_cell.angle_alpha   90.00
_cell.angle_beta   90.00
_cell.angle_gamma   90.00
#
_symmetry.space_group_name_H-M   'P 1'
#
loop_
_entity.id
_entity.type
_entity.pdbx_description
1 polymer ?
#
loop_
_entity_poly.entity_id
_entity_poly.type
_entity_poly.pdbx_seq_one_letter_code
_entity_poly.pdbx_strand_id
1 'polypeptide(L)'
;MNQLKQLAKAHRHKCDKNKRSESKTSGDQNNKKAIRVPQSKSEYDQEQSVVRKVVDPETGRTRLVKGSGEIIEEVVSKEKQREINRMATLTDGLSYQAAQLTGKYAS
;
A
#
# COMPACT_ATOMS: atom_id res chain seq x y z
N MET A 1 -3.15 -53.71 32.83
CA MET A 1 -4.05 -52.76 32.12
C MET A 1 -3.59 -51.28 32.14
N ASN A 2 -2.34 -50.96 32.51
CA ASN A 2 -1.86 -49.55 32.54
C ASN A 2 -0.61 -49.26 31.70
N GLN A 3 0.07 -50.29 31.17
CA GLN A 3 1.21 -50.11 30.24
C GLN A 3 0.74 -49.86 28.79
N LEU A 4 -0.35 -50.51 28.37
CA LEU A 4 -0.90 -50.34 27.01
C LEU A 4 -1.48 -48.92 26.75
N LYS A 5 -1.97 -48.25 27.82
CA LYS A 5 -2.46 -46.86 27.74
C LYS A 5 -1.32 -45.84 27.70
N GLN A 6 -0.16 -46.14 28.29
CA GLN A 6 1.01 -45.25 28.27
C GLN A 6 1.66 -45.22 26.87
N LEU A 7 1.75 -46.38 26.20
CA LEU A 7 2.27 -46.46 24.82
C LEU A 7 1.41 -45.69 23.81
N ALA A 8 0.08 -45.69 23.98
CA ALA A 8 -0.83 -44.93 23.13
C ALA A 8 -0.74 -43.41 23.31
N LYS A 9 -0.31 -42.93 24.48
CA LYS A 9 -0.13 -41.49 24.79
C LYS A 9 1.19 -40.96 24.21
N ALA A 10 2.24 -41.78 24.20
CA ALA A 10 3.54 -41.45 23.60
C ALA A 10 3.46 -41.33 22.06
N HIS A 11 2.58 -42.08 21.41
CA HIS A 11 2.36 -41.97 19.96
C HIS A 11 1.51 -40.76 19.55
N ARG A 12 0.80 -40.12 20.50
CA ARG A 12 -0.10 -38.99 20.24
C ARG A 12 0.57 -37.61 20.37
N HIS A 13 1.75 -37.53 21.00
CA HIS A 13 2.49 -36.26 21.17
C HIS A 13 3.62 -36.03 20.16
N LYS A 14 3.88 -36.98 19.25
CA LYS A 14 4.94 -36.85 18.23
C LYS A 14 4.45 -36.22 16.91
N CYS A 15 3.14 -36.20 16.63
CA CYS A 15 2.60 -35.65 15.38
C CYS A 15 2.25 -34.16 15.40
N ASP A 16 2.16 -33.50 16.56
CA ASP A 16 1.75 -32.09 16.64
C ASP A 16 2.89 -31.06 16.63
N LYS A 17 4.16 -31.49 16.68
CA LYS A 17 5.30 -30.56 16.70
C LYS A 17 5.92 -30.25 15.34
N ASN A 18 5.59 -30.98 14.27
CA ASN A 18 6.24 -30.82 12.97
C ASN A 18 5.43 -30.01 11.93
N LYS A 19 4.43 -29.24 12.36
CA LYS A 19 3.56 -28.45 11.47
C LYS A 19 3.83 -26.93 11.49
N ARG A 20 5.01 -26.51 11.97
CA ARG A 20 5.35 -25.08 12.16
C ARG A 20 6.55 -24.57 11.37
N SER A 21 7.21 -25.41 10.57
CA SER A 21 8.40 -24.99 9.83
C SER A 21 8.44 -25.64 8.45
N GLU A 22 7.57 -25.20 7.53
CA GLU A 22 7.83 -25.24 6.08
C GLU A 22 6.63 -24.66 5.30
N SER A 23 6.82 -23.45 4.77
CA SER A 23 6.36 -22.99 3.44
C SER A 23 6.57 -21.49 3.31
N LYS A 24 7.84 -21.09 3.15
CA LYS A 24 8.17 -19.92 2.34
C LYS A 24 8.50 -20.43 0.95
N THR A 25 7.54 -20.36 0.04
CA THR A 25 7.78 -20.26 -1.42
C THR A 25 6.49 -19.79 -2.09
N SER A 26 6.68 -18.75 -2.90
CA SER A 26 5.75 -18.02 -3.76
C SER A 26 4.98 -18.87 -4.76
N GLY A 27 3.76 -18.43 -5.07
CA GLY A 27 3.07 -18.75 -6.33
C GLY A 27 1.84 -19.64 -6.16
N ASP A 28 0.68 -19.02 -6.35
CA ASP A 28 -0.61 -19.57 -6.80
C ASP A 28 -1.03 -20.99 -6.39
N GLN A 29 -2.18 -21.06 -5.70
CA GLN A 29 -3.33 -21.94 -6.00
C GLN A 29 -4.15 -22.12 -4.70
N ASN A 30 -5.10 -21.23 -4.45
CA ASN A 30 -6.23 -21.54 -3.58
C ASN A 30 -7.50 -20.92 -4.15
N ASN A 31 -7.96 -21.49 -5.27
CA ASN A 31 -9.36 -21.37 -5.67
C ASN A 31 -10.23 -22.26 -4.77
N LYS A 32 -10.16 -22.04 -3.46
CA LYS A 32 -11.18 -22.48 -2.51
C LYS A 32 -12.25 -21.41 -2.59
N LYS A 33 -13.38 -21.73 -3.22
CA LYS A 33 -14.54 -20.83 -3.33
C LYS A 33 -14.80 -20.20 -1.96
N ALA A 34 -14.36 -18.96 -1.80
CA ALA A 34 -14.42 -18.27 -0.54
C ALA A 34 -15.88 -18.01 -0.24
N ILE A 35 -16.40 -18.67 0.81
CA ILE A 35 -17.56 -18.15 1.52
C ILE A 35 -17.16 -16.71 1.87
N ARG A 36 -17.92 -15.71 1.39
CA ARG A 36 -17.66 -14.28 1.67
C ARG A 36 -17.90 -14.02 3.15
N VAL A 37 -16.94 -14.40 3.99
CA VAL A 37 -16.93 -14.10 5.41
C VAL A 37 -16.49 -12.64 5.56
N PRO A 38 -17.16 -11.83 6.40
CA PRO A 38 -16.68 -10.51 6.74
C PRO A 38 -15.25 -10.59 7.29
N GLN A 39 -14.39 -9.66 6.87
CA GLN A 39 -13.03 -9.56 7.36
C GLN A 39 -12.99 -9.38 8.88
N SER A 40 -11.98 -9.97 9.53
CA SER A 40 -11.73 -9.70 10.95
C SER A 40 -11.11 -8.31 11.13
N LYS A 41 -11.27 -7.73 12.33
CA LYS A 41 -10.72 -6.41 12.65
C LYS A 41 -9.20 -6.35 12.47
N SER A 42 -8.49 -7.41 12.86
CA SER A 42 -7.04 -7.51 12.73
C SER A 42 -6.57 -7.49 11.27
N GLU A 43 -7.27 -8.21 10.39
CA GLU A 43 -6.96 -8.24 8.96
C GLU A 43 -7.19 -6.85 8.33
N TYR A 44 -8.30 -6.20 8.66
CA TYR A 44 -8.58 -4.84 8.20
C TYR A 44 -7.48 -3.85 8.64
N ASP A 45 -7.06 -3.90 9.90
CA ASP A 45 -6.04 -2.99 10.41
C ASP A 45 -4.67 -3.26 9.77
N GLN A 46 -4.34 -4.52 9.48
CA GLN A 46 -3.13 -4.88 8.74
C GLN A 46 -3.17 -4.32 7.32
N GLU A 47 -4.27 -4.49 6.59
CA GLU A 47 -4.44 -3.93 5.25
C GLU A 47 -4.32 -2.40 5.27
N GLN A 48 -5.00 -1.75 6.22
CA GLN A 48 -5.00 -0.29 6.34
C GLN A 48 -3.66 0.31 6.79
N SER A 49 -2.77 -0.48 7.40
CA SER A 49 -1.45 0.00 7.80
C SER A 49 -0.47 0.21 6.63
N VAL A 50 -0.75 -0.38 5.47
CA VAL A 50 0.15 -0.37 4.32
C VAL A 50 -0.07 0.89 3.46
N VAL A 51 0.99 1.67 3.27
CA VAL A 51 1.02 2.84 2.38
C VAL A 51 1.98 2.60 1.22
N ARG A 52 1.54 2.84 -0.02
CA ARG A 52 2.30 2.62 -1.26
C ARG A 52 2.36 3.89 -2.09
N LYS A 53 3.52 4.18 -2.70
CA LYS A 53 3.65 5.22 -3.74
C LYS A 53 3.34 4.59 -5.09
N VAL A 54 2.30 5.08 -5.76
CA VAL A 54 1.83 4.57 -7.06
C VAL A 54 1.79 5.72 -8.04
N VAL A 55 2.32 5.51 -9.25
CA VAL A 55 2.22 6.49 -10.34
C VAL A 55 0.88 6.31 -11.03
N ASP A 56 0.12 7.40 -11.14
CA ASP A 56 -1.13 7.42 -11.89
C ASP A 56 -0.88 7.32 -13.40
N PRO A 57 -1.43 6.32 -14.11
CA PRO A 57 -1.21 6.18 -15.54
C PRO A 57 -1.79 7.33 -16.37
N GLU A 58 -2.84 8.01 -15.90
CA GLU A 58 -3.49 9.08 -16.66
C GLU A 58 -2.78 10.43 -16.51
N THR A 59 -2.48 10.83 -15.27
CA THR A 59 -1.88 12.15 -14.99
C THR A 59 -0.36 12.14 -14.81
N GLY A 60 0.25 10.96 -14.69
CA GLY A 60 1.67 10.78 -14.40
C GLY A 60 2.09 11.22 -12.99
N ARG A 61 1.14 11.60 -12.12
CA ARG A 61 1.43 12.04 -10.76
C ARG A 61 1.66 10.85 -9.83
N THR A 62 2.63 10.96 -8.93
CA THR A 62 2.82 9.99 -7.86
C THR A 62 1.80 10.25 -6.74
N ARG A 63 0.97 9.26 -6.44
CA ARG A 63 -0.01 9.26 -5.35
C ARG A 63 0.41 8.32 -4.24
N LEU A 64 0.12 8.69 -3.00
CA LEU A 64 0.19 7.77 -1.88
C LEU A 64 -1.16 7.07 -1.74
N VAL A 65 -1.14 5.74 -1.72
CA VAL A 65 -2.32 4.89 -1.63
C VAL A 65 -2.25 4.10 -0.33
N LYS A 66 -3.28 4.20 0.50
CA LYS A 66 -3.42 3.47 1.76
C LYS A 66 -4.42 2.32 1.62
N GLY A 67 -4.05 1.17 2.17
CA GLY A 67 -4.89 -0.02 2.22
C GLY A 67 -5.55 -0.36 0.89
N SER A 68 -6.88 -0.38 0.89
CA SER A 68 -7.73 -0.78 -0.24
C SER A 68 -7.87 0.24 -1.37
N GLY A 69 -7.34 1.47 -1.23
CA GLY A 69 -7.40 2.47 -2.30
C GLY A 69 -7.61 3.92 -1.87
N GLU A 70 -7.54 4.22 -0.58
CA GLU A 70 -7.63 5.61 -0.12
C GLU A 70 -6.41 6.40 -0.63
N ILE A 71 -6.65 7.49 -1.34
CA ILE A 71 -5.59 8.39 -1.80
C ILE A 71 -5.30 9.39 -0.68
N ILE A 72 -4.04 9.43 -0.25
CA ILE A 72 -3.58 10.35 0.79
C ILE A 72 -2.57 11.34 0.22
N GLU A 73 -2.49 12.51 0.86
CA GLU A 73 -1.52 13.54 0.53
C GLU A 73 -0.22 13.35 1.33
N GLU A 74 0.92 13.67 0.70
CA GLU A 74 2.21 13.71 1.39
C GLU A 74 2.39 15.09 2.04
N VAL A 75 2.56 15.14 3.36
CA VAL A 75 3.04 16.36 4.02
C VAL A 75 4.52 16.53 3.68
N VAL A 76 4.82 17.53 2.86
CA VAL A 76 6.18 17.81 2.38
C VAL A 76 6.91 18.79 3.30
N SER A 77 8.24 18.82 3.20
CA SER A 77 9.03 19.86 3.89
C SER A 77 8.73 21.26 3.31
N LYS A 78 9.04 22.29 4.09
CA LYS A 78 8.86 23.69 3.67
C LYS A 78 9.62 24.02 2.39
N GLU A 79 10.83 23.51 2.25
CA GLU A 79 11.69 23.69 1.06
C GLU A 79 11.06 23.05 -0.15
N LYS A 80 10.55 21.82 0.00
CA LYS A 80 9.88 21.10 -1.10
C LYS A 80 8.58 21.79 -1.51
N GLN A 81 7.80 22.27 -0.55
CA GLN A 81 6.60 23.06 -0.83
C GLN A 81 6.92 24.33 -1.62
N ARG A 82 7.98 25.05 -1.24
CA ARG A 82 8.45 26.24 -1.98
C ARG A 82 8.86 25.90 -3.40
N GLU A 83 9.58 24.80 -3.61
CA GLU A 83 9.97 24.33 -4.94
C GLU A 83 8.76 24.00 -5.82
N ILE A 84 7.78 23.26 -5.27
CA ILE A 84 6.53 22.95 -5.97
C ILE A 84 5.80 24.23 -6.40
N ASN A 85 5.65 25.19 -5.48
CA ASN A 85 4.99 26.47 -5.77
C ASN A 85 5.74 27.28 -6.83
N ARG A 86 7.09 27.26 -6.79
CA ARG A 86 7.91 27.93 -7.81
C ARG A 86 7.73 27.29 -9.19
N MET A 87 7.76 25.96 -9.27
CA MET A 87 7.57 25.25 -10.53
C MET A 87 6.16 25.42 -11.09
N ALA A 88 5.15 25.43 -10.22
CA ALA A 88 3.75 25.64 -10.62
C ALA A 88 3.53 27.00 -11.26
N THR A 89 4.18 28.05 -10.77
CA THR A 89 3.98 29.44 -11.23
C THR A 89 4.97 29.89 -12.31
N LEU A 90 6.00 29.08 -12.62
CA LEU A 90 7.05 29.43 -13.59
C LEU A 90 6.47 29.75 -14.97
N THR A 91 5.61 28.87 -15.49
CA THR A 91 5.01 29.02 -16.83
C THR A 91 4.10 30.24 -16.90
N ASP A 92 3.34 30.50 -15.84
CA ASP A 92 2.44 31.65 -15.77
C ASP A 92 3.24 32.97 -15.80
N GLY A 93 4.34 33.03 -15.05
CA GLY A 93 5.22 34.20 -15.03
C GLY A 93 5.87 34.49 -16.40
N LEU A 94 6.35 33.44 -17.09
CA LEU A 94 6.90 33.57 -18.44
C LEU A 94 5.85 34.03 -19.45
N SER A 95 4.64 33.46 -19.38
CA SER A 95 3.53 33.80 -20.27
C SER A 95 3.08 35.24 -20.05
N TYR A 96 2.99 35.68 -18.79
CA TYR A 96 2.68 37.07 -18.45
C TYR A 96 3.74 38.03 -18.99
N GLN A 97 5.03 37.74 -18.79
CA GLN A 97 6.11 38.59 -19.29
C GLN A 97 6.10 38.68 -20.82
N ALA A 98 5.92 37.56 -21.52
CA ALA A 98 5.79 37.53 -22.97
C ALA A 98 4.58 38.34 -23.46
N ALA A 99 3.46 38.26 -22.75
CA ALA A 99 2.26 39.02 -23.10
C ALA A 99 2.41 40.53 -22.87
N GLN A 100 3.12 40.93 -21.81
CA GLN A 100 3.48 42.34 -21.58
C GLN A 100 4.38 42.88 -22.69
N LEU A 101 5.39 42.11 -23.11
CA LEU A 101 6.30 42.51 -24.20
C LEU A 101 5.60 42.58 -25.56
N THR A 102 4.57 41.76 -25.78
CA THR A 102 3.79 41.75 -27.03
C THR A 102 2.61 42.72 -27.02
N GLY A 103 2.42 43.50 -25.96
CA GLY A 103 1.36 44.52 -25.85
C GLY A 103 -0.06 43.96 -25.79
N LYS A 104 -0.24 42.64 -25.63
CA LYS A 104 -1.56 41.99 -25.66
C LYS A 104 -2.48 42.36 -24.49
N TYR A 105 -1.91 42.90 -23.40
CA TYR A 105 -2.64 43.38 -22.22
C TYR A 105 -2.40 44.87 -21.94
N ALA A 106 -1.83 45.62 -22.89
CA ALA A 106 -1.71 47.06 -22.79
C ALA A 106 -3.03 47.71 -23.24
N SER A 107 -3.98 47.80 -22.31
CA SER A 107 -5.20 48.62 -22.42
C SER A 107 -5.24 49.64 -21.29
#